data_AF-A0A0G1G6Y7-F1
#
_entry.id   AF-A0A0G1G6Y7-F1
#
_cell.length_a   1.000
_cell.length_b   1.000
_cell.length_c   1.000
_cell.angle_alpha   90.00
_cell.angle_beta   90.00
_cell.angle_gamma   90.00
#
_symmetry.space_group_name_H-M   'P 1'
#
loop_
_entity.id
_entity.type
_entity.pdbx_description
1 polymer ?
#
loop_
_entity_poly.entity_id
_entity_poly.type
_entity_poly.pdbx_seq_one_letter_code
_entity_poly.pdbx_strand_id
1 'polypeptide(L)' 'MKIRITKGKNKGICGKVVGVYMDGRYDINVTNRKPNQPKQTIVKMTDCEEVR' A
#
# COMPACT_ATOMS: atom_id res chain seq x y z
N MET A 1 -9.08 2.87 -5.84
CA MET A 1 -8.65 1.52 -5.43
C MET A 1 -8.13 1.57 -4.00
N LYS A 2 -8.69 0.76 -3.09
CA LYS A 2 -8.14 0.54 -1.75
C LYS A 2 -7.40 -0.79 -1.76
N ILE A 3 -6.25 -0.86 -1.11
CA ILE A 3 -5.47 -2.08 -1.01
C ILE A 3 -5.04 -2.35 0.43
N ARG A 4 -4.77 -3.62 0.72
CA ARG A 4 -4.12 -4.07 1.94
C ARG A 4 -2.80 -4.74 1.58
N ILE A 5 -1.73 -4.32 2.23
CA ILE A 5 -0.42 -4.95 2.07
C ILE A 5 -0.45 -6.32 2.76
N THR A 6 -0.11 -7.38 2.05
CA THR A 6 -0.17 -8.77 2.54
C THR A 6 1.21 -9.33 2.89
N LYS A 7 2.30 -8.67 2.45
CA LYS A 7 3.68 -9.12 2.66
C LYS A 7 4.63 -8.00 3.11
N GLY A 8 5.79 -8.39 3.64
CA GLY A 8 6.87 -7.47 4.04
C GLY A 8 6.63 -6.70 5.34
N LYS A 9 7.49 -5.71 5.60
CA LYS A 9 7.48 -4.88 6.84
C LYS A 9 6.17 -4.12 7.07
N ASN A 10 5.44 -3.85 5.99
CA ASN A 10 4.21 -3.07 6.00
C ASN A 10 2.95 -3.95 5.93
N LYS A 11 3.08 -5.27 6.16
CA LYS A 11 1.95 -6.21 6.16
C LYS A 11 0.85 -5.75 7.14
N GLY A 12 -0.40 -5.80 6.67
CA GLY A 12 -1.59 -5.37 7.40
C GLY A 12 -1.91 -3.89 7.26
N ILE A 13 -1.04 -3.08 6.64
CA ILE A 13 -1.36 -1.69 6.35
C ILE A 13 -2.40 -1.62 5.23
N CYS A 14 -3.45 -0.82 5.45
CA CYS A 14 -4.41 -0.45 4.43
C CYS A 14 -4.09 0.93 3.87
N GLY A 15 -4.27 1.10 2.57
CA GLY A 15 -4.05 2.38 1.91
C GLY A 15 -4.90 2.56 0.68
N LYS A 16 -4.97 3.80 0.20
CA LYS A 16 -5.59 4.14 -1.07
C LYS A 16 -4.50 4.31 -2.12
N VAL A 17 -4.65 3.64 -3.25
CA VAL A 17 -3.75 3.81 -4.39
C VAL A 17 -3.90 5.23 -4.94
N VAL A 18 -2.79 5.95 -5.02
CA VAL A 18 -2.69 7.32 -5.57
C VAL A 18 -1.90 7.35 -6.88
N GLY A 19 -1.12 6.31 -7.17
CA GLY A 19 -0.38 6.18 -8.43
C GLY A 19 -0.10 4.73 -8.77
N VAL A 20 0.02 4.45 -10.07
CA VAL A 20 0.38 3.13 -10.60
C VAL A 20 1.59 3.30 -11.51
N TYR A 21 2.66 2.59 -11.21
CA TYR A 21 3.87 2.58 -12.02
C TYR A 21 3.84 1.40 -13.00
N MET A 22 4.40 1.61 -14.20
CA MET A 22 4.45 0.61 -15.27
C MET A 22 5.25 -0.65 -14.90
N ASP A 23 6.09 -0.57 -13.86
CA ASP A 23 6.90 -1.67 -13.38
C ASP A 23 6.19 -2.56 -12.33
N GLY A 24 4.87 -2.44 -12.20
CA GLY A 24 4.08 -3.28 -11.30
C GLY A 24 4.13 -2.83 -9.84
N ARG A 25 4.34 -1.54 -9.58
CA ARG A 25 4.28 -0.94 -8.25
C ARG A 25 3.09 0.00 -8.09
N TYR A 26 2.51 0.02 -6.90
CA TYR A 26 1.50 0.99 -6.49
C TYR A 26 2.10 2.00 -5.52
N ASP A 27 1.86 3.26 -5.79
CA ASP A 27 2.01 4.33 -4.82
C ASP A 27 0.73 4.41 -3.99
N ILE A 28 0.85 4.21 -2.68
CA ILE A 28 -0.29 4.18 -1.78
C ILE A 28 -0.18 5.23 -0.68
N ASN A 29 -1.28 5.93 -0.45
CA ASN A 29 -1.46 6.78 0.71
C ASN A 29 -2.02 5.93 1.85
N VAL A 30 -1.28 5.84 2.96
CA VAL A 30 -1.59 4.96 4.09
C VAL A 30 -2.76 5.54 4.89
N THR A 31 -3.80 4.73 5.07
CA THR A 31 -4.95 5.05 5.93
C THR A 31 -4.76 4.42 7.30
N ASN A 32 -5.11 5.12 8.39
CA ASN A 32 -4.88 4.66 9.77
C ASN A 32 -3.40 4.41 10.11
N ARG A 33 -2.54 5.34 9.71
CA ARG A 33 -1.10 5.36 10.00
C ARG A 33 -0.85 5.31 11.53
N LYS A 34 -0.03 4.37 11.98
CA LYS A 34 0.65 4.45 13.30
C LYS A 34 1.73 5.55 13.25
N PRO A 35 2.09 6.19 14.40
CA PRO A 35 3.07 7.29 14.42
C PRO A 35 4.36 7.00 13.62
N ASN A 36 4.84 5.75 13.70
CA ASN A 36 6.10 5.29 13.09
C ASN A 36 5.97 4.75 11.65
N GLN A 37 4.77 4.75 11.04
CA GLN A 37 4.58 4.31 9.65
C GLN A 37 4.69 5.49 8.69
N PRO A 38 5.14 5.34 7.44
CA PRO A 38 5.15 6.47 6.50
C PRO A 38 3.72 6.89 6.11
N LYS A 39 3.54 8.17 5.70
CA LYS A 39 2.24 8.68 5.18
C LYS A 39 1.93 8.07 3.82
N GLN A 40 2.97 7.81 3.02
CA GLN A 40 2.88 7.30 1.67
C GLN A 40 3.98 6.26 1.46
N THR A 41 3.68 5.20 0.72
CA THR A 41 4.66 4.14 0.47
C THR A 41 4.41 3.49 -0.88
N ILE A 42 5.48 2.98 -1.48
CA ILE A 42 5.42 2.24 -2.74
C ILE A 42 5.46 0.76 -2.41
N VAL A 43 4.49 0.01 -2.92
CA VAL A 43 4.37 -1.45 -2.72
C VAL A 43 4.26 -2.16 -4.06
N LYS A 44 4.83 -3.35 -4.17
CA LYS A 44 4.64 -4.19 -5.36
C LYS A 44 3.21 -4.71 -5.40
N MET A 45 2.62 -4.79 -6.60
CA MET A 45 1.29 -5.35 -6.79
C MET A 45 1.16 -6.77 -6.23
N THR A 46 2.22 -7.57 -6.29
CA THR A 46 2.28 -8.94 -5.75
C THR A 46 2.26 -9.03 -4.23
N ASP A 47 2.48 -7.91 -3.54
CA ASP A 47 2.61 -7.82 -2.08
C ASP A 47 1.40 -7.14 -1.44
N CYS A 48 0.35 -6.90 -2.22
CA CYS A 48 -0.91 -6.32 -1.78
C CYS A 48 -2.10 -6.96 -2.48
N GLU A 49 -3.26 -6.82 -1.87
CA GLU A 49 -4.55 -7.24 -2.43
C GLU A 49 -5.51 -6.05 -2.47
N GLU A 50 -6.37 -6.00 -3.48
CA GLU A 50 -7.46 -5.02 -3.52
C GLU A 50 -8.49 -5.37 -2.44
N VAL A 51 -8.94 -4.34 -1.71
CA VAL A 51 -9.99 -4.48 -0.69
C VAL A 51 -11.21 -3.71 -1.18
N ARG A 52 -12.33 -4.43 -1.33
CA ARG A 52 -13.64 -3.86 -1.70
C ARG A 52 -14.24 -3.04 -0.56
#